data_AF-A0A822VKK1-F1
#
_entry.id   AF-A0A822VKK1-F1
#
_cell.length_a   1.000
_cell.length_b   1.000
_cell.length_c   1.000
_cell.angle_alpha   90.00
_cell.angle_beta   90.00
_cell.angle_gamma   90.00
#
_symmetry.space_group_name_H-M   'P 1'
#
loop_
_entity.id
_entity.type
_entity.pdbx_description
1 polymer ?
#
loop_
_entity_poly.entity_id
_entity_poly.type
_entity_poly.pdbx_seq_one_letter_code
_entity_poly.pdbx_strand_id
1 'polypeptide(L)' 'MVKLIHVPGLAWNQAGFRVGYGGGFYDRYLADYKGETVSTLADFQVYDFEPDVFDIPVKELLIFEELF' A
#
# COMPACT_ATOMS: atom_id res chain seq x y z
N MET A 1 -1.91 17.85 -12.38
CA MET A 1 -1.63 17.45 -10.98
C MET A 1 -2.35 16.14 -10.71
N VAL A 2 -1.65 15.12 -10.22
CA VAL A 2 -2.25 13.80 -9.92
C VAL A 2 -2.96 13.87 -8.56
N LYS A 3 -4.25 13.54 -8.53
CA LYS A 3 -5.10 13.62 -7.33
C LYS A 3 -5.17 12.33 -6.53
N LEU A 4 -5.02 11.20 -7.21
CA LEU A 4 -5.09 9.86 -6.65
C LEU A 4 -3.98 9.01 -7.28
N ILE A 5 -3.32 8.21 -6.45
CA ILE A 5 -2.41 7.17 -6.90
C ILE A 5 -2.92 5.83 -6.39
N HIS A 6 -3.11 4.92 -7.33
CA HIS A 6 -3.27 3.51 -7.00
C HIS A 6 -1.89 2.88 -6.84
N VAL A 7 -1.63 2.29 -5.68
CA VAL A 7 -0.33 1.74 -5.30
C VAL A 7 -0.42 0.21 -5.25
N PRO A 8 0.31 -0.50 -6.13
CA PRO A 8 0.34 -1.96 -6.12
C PRO A 8 1.34 -2.51 -5.10
N GLY A 9 1.21 -3.81 -4.79
CA GLY A 9 2.04 -4.53 -3.83
C GLY A 9 1.74 -6.02 -3.82
N LEU A 10 2.52 -6.75 -3.02
CA LEU A 10 2.39 -8.19 -2.82
C LEU A 10 1.58 -8.52 -1.56
N ALA A 11 1.78 -7.75 -0.49
CA ALA A 11 1.12 -7.91 0.80
C ALA A 11 0.95 -6.56 1.51
N TRP A 12 -0.02 -6.45 2.41
CA TRP A 12 -0.28 -5.25 3.22
C TRP A 12 -0.55 -5.61 4.67
N ASN A 13 -0.19 -4.71 5.58
CA ASN A 13 -0.69 -4.77 6.96
C ASN A 13 -1.91 -3.85 7.14
N GLN A 14 -2.58 -3.97 8.28
CA GLN A 14 -3.79 -3.20 8.61
C GLN A 14 -3.57 -1.68 8.66
N ALA A 15 -2.32 -1.24 8.79
CA ALA A 15 -1.95 0.18 8.81
C ALA A 15 -1.62 0.74 7.41
N GLY A 16 -1.78 -0.05 6.34
CA GLY A 16 -1.57 0.39 4.96
C GLY A 16 -0.11 0.33 4.49
N PHE A 17 0.82 -0.19 5.30
CA PHE A 17 2.15 -0.51 4.82
C PHE A 17 2.09 -1.72 3.89
N ARG A 18 3.04 -1.83 2.97
CA ARG A 18 3.03 -2.86 1.93
C ARG A 18 4.39 -3.47 1.69
N VAL A 19 4.40 -4.75 1.33
CA VAL A 19 5.55 -5.39 0.69
C VAL A 19 5.45 -5.11 -0.81
N GLY A 20 6.35 -4.27 -1.32
CA GLY A 20 6.46 -3.97 -2.76
C GLY A 20 7.28 -5.01 -3.53
N TYR A 21 7.58 -4.71 -4.79
CA TYR A 21 8.43 -5.55 -5.66
C TYR A 21 9.94 -5.30 -5.45
N GLY A 22 10.32 -4.61 -4.37
CA GLY A 22 11.69 -4.16 -4.11
C GLY A 22 12.02 -2.79 -4.71
N GLY A 23 13.22 -2.28 -4.39
CA GLY A 23 13.76 -1.02 -4.93
C GLY A 23 13.18 0.28 -4.36
N GLY A 24 12.21 0.22 -3.44
CA GLY A 24 11.69 1.37 -2.69
C GLY A 24 11.21 2.53 -3.58
N PHE A 25 10.65 2.23 -4.76
CA PHE A 25 10.20 3.27 -5.70
C PHE A 25 9.03 4.07 -5.10
N TYR A 26 7.99 3.36 -4.65
CA TYR A 26 6.81 4.00 -4.09
C TYR A 26 7.09 4.67 -2.75
N ASP A 27 7.98 4.15 -1.91
CA ASP A 27 8.31 4.82 -0.64
C ASP A 27 8.95 6.18 -0.89
N ARG A 28 9.88 6.26 -1.87
CA ARG A 28 10.46 7.52 -2.32
C ARG A 28 9.43 8.45 -2.98
N TYR A 29 8.54 7.92 -3.79
CA TYR A 29 7.54 8.72 -4.49
C TYR A 29 6.46 9.26 -3.54
N LEU A 30 6.06 8.47 -2.54
CA LEU A 30 4.97 8.81 -1.63
C LEU A 30 5.44 9.71 -0.49
N ALA A 31 6.75 9.77 -0.21
CA ALA A 31 7.32 10.59 0.86
C ALA A 31 6.93 12.08 0.78
N ASP A 32 6.82 12.65 -0.43
CA ASP A 32 6.41 14.04 -0.65
C ASP A 32 5.04 14.19 -1.33
N TYR A 33 4.42 13.08 -1.75
CA TYR A 33 3.11 13.10 -2.38
C TYR A 33 2.00 13.54 -1.41
N LYS A 34 1.15 14.48 -1.85
CA LYS A 34 0.08 15.08 -1.02
C LYS A 34 -1.33 14.69 -1.44
N GLY A 35 -1.50 13.95 -2.53
CA GLY A 35 -2.81 13.48 -2.97
C GLY A 35 -3.27 12.22 -2.23
N GLU A 36 -4.38 11.64 -2.68
CA GLU A 36 -4.93 10.42 -2.10
C GLU A 36 -4.19 9.18 -2.61
N THR A 37 -4.10 8.15 -1.77
CA THR A 37 -3.42 6.90 -2.12
C THR A 37 -4.27 5.73 -1.70
N VAL A 38 -4.41 4.76 -2.61
CA VAL A 38 -5.26 3.61 -2.41
C VAL A 38 -4.57 2.35 -2.93
N SER A 39 -4.73 1.25 -2.21
CA SER A 39 -4.39 -0.08 -2.72
C SER A 39 -5.65 -0.94 -2.79
N THR A 40 -5.75 -1.74 -3.85
CA THR A 40 -6.74 -2.80 -3.97
C THR A 40 -6.03 -4.12 -3.74
N LEU A 41 -6.61 -4.98 -2.92
CA LEU A 41 -6.00 -6.25 -2.54
C LEU A 41 -7.07 -7.29 -2.23
N ALA A 42 -6.72 -8.56 -2.36
CA ALA A 42 -7.52 -9.65 -1.85
C ALA A 42 -7.26 -9.87 -0.35
N ASP A 43 -8.17 -10.55 0.33
CA ASP A 43 -8.06 -10.96 1.74
C ASP A 43 -6.74 -11.70 2.06
N PHE A 44 -6.30 -12.60 1.18
CA PHE A 44 -5.06 -13.38 1.35
C PHE A 44 -3.78 -12.55 1.27
N GLN A 45 -3.88 -11.28 0.87
CA GLN A 45 -2.75 -10.36 0.80
C GLN A 45 -2.58 -9.55 2.10
N VAL A 46 -3.42 -9.78 3.10
CA VAL A 46 -3.33 -9.14 4.42
C VAL A 46 -2.44 -9.96 5.35
N TYR A 47 -1.35 -9.36 5.84
CA TYR A 47 -0.38 -10.00 6.73
C TYR A 47 0.00 -9.08 7.89
N ASP A 48 0.35 -9.68 9.02
CA ASP A 48 0.95 -8.94 10.13
C ASP A 48 2.46 -8.83 9.93
N PHE A 49 2.96 -7.61 9.87
CA PHE A 49 4.40 -7.31 9.77
C PHE A 49 4.70 -5.89 10.22
N GLU A 50 5.93 -5.70 10.68
CA GLU A 50 6.47 -4.40 11.07
C GLU A 50 7.09 -3.68 9.85
N PRO A 51 6.75 -2.40 9.62
CA PRO A 51 7.36 -1.60 8.56
C PRO A 51 8.78 -1.15 8.93
N ASP A 52 9.57 -0.80 7.92
CA ASP A 52 10.87 -0.13 8.11
C ASP A 52 10.69 1.39 8.23
N VAL A 53 11.72 2.10 8.71
CA VAL A 53 11.70 3.53 9.03
C VAL A 53 11.43 4.44 7.82
N PHE A 54 11.62 3.91 6.60
CA PHE A 54 11.41 4.65 5.35
C PHE A 54 10.12 4.25 4.63
N ASP A 55 9.39 3.25 5.12
CA ASP A 55 8.18 2.80 4.45
C ASP A 55 7.07 3.85 4.59
N ILE A 56 6.38 4.11 3.48
CA ILE A 56 5.26 5.05 3.45
C ILE A 56 3.96 4.26 3.23
N PRO A 57 2.99 4.31 4.16
CA PRO A 57 1.75 3.58 4.02
C PRO A 57 0.85 4.26 2.98
N VAL A 58 -0.05 3.47 2.38
CA VAL A 58 -1.19 4.03 1.66
C VAL A 58 -2.26 4.50 2.64
N LYS A 59 -3.10 5.44 2.21
CA LYS A 59 -4.17 6.02 3.04
C LYS A 59 -5.40 5.13 3.12
N GLU A 60 -5.68 4.36 2.07
CA GLU A 60 -6.88 3.53 1.98
C GLU A 60 -6.58 2.14 1.41
N LEU A 61 -7.21 1.12 2.00
CA LEU A 61 -7.18 -0.26 1.55
C LEU A 61 -8.59 -0.66 1.11
N LEU A 62 -8.73 -1.05 -0.16
CA LEU A 62 -9.95 -1.64 -0.71
C LEU A 62 -9.75 -3.15 -0.80
N ILE A 63 -10.20 -3.84 0.25
CA ILE A 63 -10.06 -5.29 0.37
C ILE A 63 -11.27 -5.96 -0.28
N PHE A 64 -11.01 -6.79 -1.28
CA PHE A 64 -12.03 -7.65 -1.87
C PHE A 64 -12.01 -9.00 -1.15
N GLU A 65 -13.11 -9.34 -0.50
CA GLU A 65 -13.38 -10.71 -0.04
C GLU A 65 -14.00 -11.49 -1.21
N GLU A 66 -13.34 -12.55 -1.66
CA GLU A 66 -14.01 -13.52 -2.52
C GLU A 66 -15.04 -14.27 -1.66
N LEU A 67 -16.32 -13.95 -1.88
CA LEU A 67 -17.42 -14.78 -1.44
C LEU A 67 -17.35 -16.10 -2.22
N PHE A 68 -16.81 -17.14 -1.59
CA PHE A 68 -16.94 -18.52 -2.08
C PHE A 68 -18.41 -18.95 -2.15
#